data_AF-F2WYL0-F1
#
_entry.id   AF-F2WYL0-F1
#
_cell.length_a   1.000
_cell.length_b   1.000
_cell.length_c   1.000
_cell.angle_alpha   90.00
_cell.angle_beta   90.00
_cell.angle_gamma   90.00
#
_symmetry.space_group_name_H-M   'P 1'
#
loop_
_entity.id
_entity.type
_entity.pdbx_description
1 polymer ?
#
loop_
_entity_poly.entity_id
_entity_poly.type
_entity_poly.pdbx_seq_one_letter_code
_entity_poly.pdbx_strand_id
1 'polypeptide(L)'
;KENLGKEDLASLEKGIPNLMKHIENITVKFGLPAVVAINRFPTDTDAELQFIEDKCRELGVNVALSEVWAKGGEGGIKLAEEVIKLADEGKSNFRYIYTDDMPLKEKIEAIAREVYGADGVEYAPSVLKELAKLEAYGFGSYPVC
;
A
#
# COMPACT_ATOMS: atom_id res chain seq x y z
N LYS A 1 -10.98 18.39 7.70
CA LYS A 1 -10.73 17.66 8.97
C LYS A 1 -11.87 17.84 9.97
N GLU A 2 -12.50 19.01 10.06
CA GLU A 2 -13.52 19.29 11.09
C GLU A 2 -14.85 18.51 10.95
N ASN A 3 -15.14 17.94 9.77
CA ASN A 3 -16.40 17.23 9.51
C ASN A 3 -16.28 15.69 9.47
N LEU A 4 -15.17 15.11 9.93
CA LEU A 4 -14.91 13.66 9.82
C LEU A 4 -15.77 12.78 10.73
N GLY A 5 -16.47 13.36 11.72
CA GLY A 5 -17.33 12.61 12.65
C GLY A 5 -18.78 12.43 12.18
N LYS A 6 -19.10 12.81 10.94
CA LYS A 6 -20.42 12.62 10.32
C LYS A 6 -20.29 11.62 9.19
N GLU A 7 -21.26 10.73 9.08
CA GLU A 7 -21.34 9.80 7.96
C GLU A 7 -21.33 10.55 6.62
N ASP A 8 -20.45 10.12 5.71
CA ASP A 8 -20.37 10.65 4.35
C ASP A 8 -19.83 9.60 3.36
N LEU A 9 -20.73 8.71 2.94
CA LEU A 9 -20.42 7.68 1.93
C LEU A 9 -19.90 8.25 0.61
N ALA A 10 -20.31 9.45 0.21
CA ALA A 10 -19.88 10.06 -1.04
C ALA A 10 -18.42 10.53 -0.97
N SER A 11 -18.01 11.10 0.17
CA SER A 11 -16.60 11.42 0.42
C SER A 11 -15.76 10.15 0.60
N LEU A 12 -16.31 9.15 1.27
CA LEU A 12 -15.65 7.85 1.44
C LEU A 12 -15.37 7.18 0.09
N GLU A 13 -16.38 7.11 -0.79
CA GLU A 13 -16.25 6.59 -2.16
C GLU A 13 -15.14 7.30 -2.94
N LYS A 14 -15.02 8.62 -2.83
CA LYS A 14 -13.94 9.39 -3.47
C LYS A 14 -12.56 9.12 -2.87
N GLY A 15 -12.49 8.65 -1.63
CA GLY A 15 -11.25 8.30 -0.93
C GLY A 15 -10.78 6.87 -1.17
N ILE A 16 -11.70 5.95 -1.49
CA ILE A 16 -11.41 4.52 -1.74
C ILE A 16 -10.27 4.29 -2.75
N PRO A 17 -10.13 5.06 -3.86
CA PRO A 17 -9.03 4.87 -4.81
C PRO A 17 -7.63 4.88 -4.17
N ASN A 18 -7.44 5.61 -3.06
CA ASN A 18 -6.18 5.60 -2.32
C ASN A 18 -5.88 4.22 -1.71
N LEU A 19 -6.87 3.63 -1.03
CA LEU A 19 -6.75 2.29 -0.47
C LEU A 19 -6.53 1.25 -1.58
N MET A 20 -7.30 1.35 -2.66
CA MET A 20 -7.17 0.45 -3.81
C MET A 20 -5.76 0.49 -4.42
N LYS A 21 -5.17 1.67 -4.55
CA LYS A 21 -3.80 1.80 -5.08
C LYS A 21 -2.78 1.11 -4.19
N HIS A 22 -2.90 1.24 -2.86
CA HIS A 22 -2.01 0.52 -1.94
C HIS A 22 -2.21 -1.00 -1.99
N ILE A 23 -3.46 -1.46 -2.11
CA ILE A 23 -3.75 -2.88 -2.30
C ILE A 23 -3.10 -3.40 -3.58
N GLU A 24 -3.25 -2.70 -4.71
CA GLU A 24 -2.63 -3.04 -5.99
C GLU A 24 -1.10 -3.10 -5.86
N ASN A 25 -0.49 -2.12 -5.20
CA ASN A 25 0.95 -2.09 -5.00
C ASN A 25 1.44 -3.36 -4.28
N ILE A 26 0.80 -3.76 -3.19
CA ILE A 26 1.22 -4.96 -2.44
C ILE A 26 0.90 -6.26 -3.19
N THR A 27 -0.34 -6.41 -3.65
CA THR A 27 -0.84 -7.68 -4.20
C THR A 27 -0.40 -7.93 -5.63
N VAL A 28 -0.36 -6.89 -6.47
CA VAL A 28 -0.02 -7.00 -7.89
C VAL A 28 1.44 -6.71 -8.11
N LYS A 29 1.97 -5.55 -7.65
CA LYS A 29 3.35 -5.13 -7.95
C LYS A 29 4.36 -5.97 -7.17
N PHE A 30 4.18 -6.10 -5.86
CA PHE A 30 5.05 -6.92 -5.02
C PHE A 30 4.65 -8.40 -4.99
N GLY A 31 3.41 -8.76 -5.36
CA GLY A 31 2.99 -10.17 -5.43
C GLY A 31 2.77 -10.83 -4.07
N LEU A 32 2.48 -10.04 -3.03
CA LEU A 32 2.26 -10.52 -1.67
C LEU A 32 0.75 -10.60 -1.33
N PRO A 33 0.31 -11.61 -0.59
CA PRO A 33 -1.04 -11.61 -0.04
C PRO A 33 -1.22 -10.44 0.94
N ALA A 34 -2.41 -9.86 0.99
CA ALA A 34 -2.71 -8.72 1.85
C ALA A 34 -4.07 -8.88 2.56
N VAL A 35 -4.16 -8.31 3.76
CA VAL A 35 -5.40 -8.10 4.49
C VAL A 35 -5.48 -6.62 4.86
N VAL A 36 -6.65 -6.00 4.68
CA VAL A 36 -6.91 -4.63 5.10
C VAL A 36 -7.40 -4.64 6.53
N ALA A 37 -6.73 -3.89 7.41
CA ALA A 37 -7.20 -3.65 8.77
C ALA A 37 -7.96 -2.31 8.83
N ILE A 38 -9.25 -2.35 9.13
CA ILE A 38 -10.03 -1.13 9.42
C ILE A 38 -9.99 -0.89 10.92
N ASN A 39 -9.32 0.16 11.37
CA ASN A 39 -9.33 0.53 12.78
C ASN A 39 -10.65 1.27 13.08
N ARG A 40 -11.51 0.66 13.91
CA ARG A 40 -12.82 1.24 14.26
C ARG A 40 -12.65 2.48 15.14
N PHE A 41 -13.30 3.58 14.76
CA PHE A 41 -13.50 4.75 15.59
C PHE A 41 -14.96 4.84 16.10
N PRO A 42 -15.21 5.54 17.22
CA PRO A 42 -16.56 5.66 17.78
C PRO A 42 -17.60 6.33 16.88
N THR A 43 -17.15 7.13 15.91
CA THR A 43 -18.02 7.86 14.97
C THR A 43 -18.28 7.09 13.68
N ASP A 44 -17.54 6.00 13.42
CA ASP A 44 -17.71 5.22 12.19
C ASP A 44 -19.07 4.54 12.22
N THR A 45 -19.82 4.67 11.14
CA THR A 45 -21.10 3.97 11.01
C THR A 45 -20.90 2.57 10.42
N ASP A 46 -21.80 1.65 10.76
CA ASP A 46 -21.75 0.31 10.17
C ASP A 46 -21.92 0.35 8.64
N ALA A 47 -22.58 1.38 8.09
CA ALA A 47 -22.72 1.59 6.65
C ALA A 47 -21.38 1.95 5.98
N GLU A 48 -20.58 2.84 6.59
CA GLU A 48 -19.24 3.18 6.10
C GLU A 48 -18.29 1.99 6.18
N LEU A 49 -18.33 1.25 7.29
CA LEU A 49 -17.52 0.04 7.47
C LEU A 49 -17.87 -1.02 6.42
N GLN A 50 -19.16 -1.29 6.21
CA GLN A 50 -19.63 -2.26 5.21
C GLN A 50 -19.23 -1.83 3.79
N PHE A 51 -19.32 -0.53 3.49
CA PHE A 51 -18.90 0.00 2.18
C PHE A 51 -17.42 -0.26 1.90
N ILE A 52 -16.53 -0.06 2.88
CA ILE A 52 -15.10 -0.35 2.73
C ILE A 52 -14.88 -1.87 2.56
N GLU A 53 -15.56 -2.70 3.36
CA GLU A 53 -15.47 -4.16 3.23
C GLU A 53 -15.86 -4.64 1.83
N ASP A 54 -16.98 -4.16 1.30
CA ASP A 54 -17.48 -4.54 -0.02
C ASP A 54 -16.50 -4.13 -1.13
N LYS A 55 -15.93 -2.92 -1.05
CA LYS A 55 -14.94 -2.43 -2.02
C LYS A 55 -13.63 -3.22 -1.99
N CYS A 56 -13.20 -3.72 -0.85
CA CYS A 56 -12.04 -4.60 -0.79
C CYS A 56 -12.35 -6.00 -1.30
N ARG A 57 -13.55 -6.53 -1.03
CA ARG A 57 -14.00 -7.84 -1.53
C ARG A 57 -14.11 -7.88 -3.05
N GLU A 58 -14.56 -6.79 -3.69
CA GLU A 58 -14.56 -6.64 -5.15
C GLU A 58 -13.16 -6.86 -5.77
N LEU A 59 -12.09 -6.56 -5.02
CA LEU A 59 -10.69 -6.76 -5.43
C LEU A 59 -10.09 -8.10 -4.96
N GLY A 60 -10.88 -8.95 -4.32
CA GLY A 60 -10.42 -10.23 -3.78
C GLY A 60 -9.51 -10.10 -2.56
N VAL A 61 -9.57 -8.98 -1.83
CA VAL A 61 -8.74 -8.73 -0.65
C VAL A 61 -9.57 -8.85 0.62
N ASN A 62 -9.04 -9.60 1.59
CA ASN A 62 -9.69 -9.80 2.88
C ASN A 62 -9.65 -8.51 3.70
N VAL A 63 -10.67 -8.31 4.53
CA VAL A 63 -10.77 -7.17 5.44
C VAL A 63 -11.08 -7.66 6.84
N ALA A 64 -10.40 -7.08 7.83
CA ALA A 64 -10.68 -7.30 9.23
C ALA A 64 -10.89 -5.96 9.94
N LEU A 65 -12.04 -5.82 10.59
CA LEU A 65 -12.28 -4.75 11.55
C LEU A 65 -11.40 -5.00 12.79
N SER A 66 -10.72 -3.96 13.23
CA SER A 66 -9.80 -3.94 14.35
C SER A 66 -10.31 -2.96 15.41
N GLU A 67 -10.56 -3.47 16.60
CA GLU A 67 -10.98 -2.69 17.77
C GLU A 67 -9.88 -2.66 18.85
N VAL A 68 -8.62 -2.89 18.46
CA VAL A 68 -7.50 -3.06 19.39
C VAL A 68 -7.28 -1.87 20.33
N TRP A 69 -7.65 -0.67 19.90
CA TRP A 69 -7.57 0.52 20.74
C TRP A 69 -8.55 0.47 21.91
N ALA A 70 -9.77 -0.02 21.69
CA ALA A 70 -10.82 -0.08 22.71
C ALA A 70 -10.81 -1.40 23.52
N LYS A 71 -10.39 -2.51 22.89
CA LYS A 71 -10.50 -3.87 23.45
C LYS A 71 -9.15 -4.58 23.63
N GLY A 72 -8.03 -3.89 23.40
CA GLY A 72 -6.70 -4.50 23.46
C GLY A 72 -6.56 -5.68 22.47
N GLY A 73 -5.83 -6.73 22.88
CA GLY A 73 -5.59 -7.89 22.01
C GLY A 73 -6.86 -8.58 21.51
N GLU A 74 -7.93 -8.61 22.32
CA GLU A 74 -9.21 -9.23 21.93
C GLU A 74 -9.83 -8.56 20.69
N GLY A 75 -9.69 -7.23 20.58
CA GLY A 75 -10.16 -6.47 19.41
C GLY A 75 -9.38 -6.73 18.13
N GLY A 76 -8.28 -7.49 18.19
CA GLY A 76 -7.43 -7.82 17.06
C GLY A 76 -7.48 -9.28 16.63
N ILE A 77 -8.27 -10.14 17.31
CA ILE A 77 -8.29 -11.59 17.04
C ILE A 77 -8.66 -11.88 15.58
N LYS A 78 -9.71 -11.25 15.04
CA LYS A 78 -10.13 -11.44 13.64
C LYS A 78 -9.02 -11.06 12.65
N LEU A 79 -8.31 -9.96 12.90
CA LEU A 79 -7.17 -9.56 12.06
C LEU A 79 -6.03 -10.57 12.16
N ALA A 80 -5.71 -11.04 13.37
CA ALA A 80 -4.67 -12.03 13.58
C ALA A 80 -4.99 -13.36 12.87
N GLU A 81 -6.22 -13.84 12.96
CA GLU A 81 -6.69 -15.04 12.26
C GLU A 81 -6.54 -14.91 10.74
N GLU A 82 -6.90 -13.77 10.14
CA GLU A 82 -6.70 -13.54 8.71
C GLU A 82 -5.22 -13.47 8.32
N VAL A 83 -4.37 -12.86 9.15
CA VAL A 83 -2.92 -12.84 8.91
C VAL A 83 -2.34 -14.25 8.94
N ILE A 84 -2.70 -15.06 9.93
CA ILE A 84 -2.27 -16.47 10.05
C ILE A 84 -2.72 -17.25 8.82
N LYS A 85 -4.00 -17.14 8.46
CA LYS A 85 -4.56 -17.80 7.28
C LYS A 85 -3.80 -17.45 6.00
N LEU A 86 -3.54 -16.15 5.74
CA LEU A 86 -2.80 -15.72 4.56
C LEU A 86 -1.34 -16.23 4.56
N ALA A 87 -0.70 -16.29 5.73
CA ALA A 87 0.65 -16.84 5.86
C ALA A 87 0.67 -18.36 5.58
N ASP A 88 -0.31 -19.10 6.10
CA ASP A 88 -0.43 -20.55 5.97
C ASP A 88 -0.83 -21.00 4.55
N GLU A 89 -1.52 -20.15 3.78
CA GLU A 89 -1.85 -20.45 2.38
C GLU A 89 -0.61 -20.61 1.47
N GLY A 90 0.55 -20.09 1.88
CA GLY A 90 1.82 -20.23 1.16
C GLY A 90 1.85 -19.59 -0.23
N LYS A 91 0.81 -18.83 -0.61
CA LYS A 91 0.70 -18.13 -1.89
C LYS A 91 1.46 -16.80 -1.83
N SER A 92 2.74 -16.83 -2.18
CA SER A 92 3.57 -15.64 -2.33
C SER A 92 4.33 -15.72 -3.65
N ASN A 93 4.18 -14.69 -4.48
CA ASN A 93 4.96 -14.49 -5.70
C ASN A 93 5.80 -13.22 -5.56
N PHE A 94 6.44 -13.09 -4.40
CA PHE A 94 7.16 -11.88 -4.02
C PHE A 94 8.22 -11.51 -5.06
N ARG A 95 8.22 -10.24 -5.45
CA ARG A 95 9.26 -9.64 -6.28
C ARG A 95 9.44 -8.17 -5.95
N TYR A 96 10.65 -7.68 -6.16
CA TYR A 96 10.92 -6.24 -6.17
C TYR A 96 10.42 -5.62 -7.47
N ILE A 97 10.12 -4.31 -7.42
CA ILE A 97 9.68 -3.52 -8.58
C ILE A 97 10.83 -3.13 -9.53
N TYR A 98 12.07 -3.32 -9.10
CA TYR A 98 13.30 -3.13 -9.87
C TYR A 98 14.36 -4.11 -9.37
N THR A 99 15.44 -4.30 -10.13
CA THR A 99 16.59 -5.13 -9.75
C THR A 99 17.81 -4.27 -9.41
N ASP A 100 18.75 -4.83 -8.65
CA ASP A 100 19.93 -4.09 -8.19
C ASP A 100 20.85 -3.65 -9.34
N ASP A 101 20.84 -4.35 -10.47
CA ASP A 101 21.63 -4.02 -11.66
C ASP A 101 21.03 -2.90 -12.53
N MET A 102 19.81 -2.45 -12.24
CA MET A 102 19.20 -1.33 -12.97
C MET A 102 19.96 -0.01 -12.68
N PRO A 103 20.10 0.88 -13.69
CA PRO A 103 20.61 2.23 -13.46
C PRO A 103 19.81 2.98 -12.39
N LEU A 104 20.47 3.82 -11.58
CA LEU A 104 19.83 4.53 -10.47
C LEU A 104 18.62 5.35 -10.93
N LYS A 105 18.73 5.97 -12.12
CA LYS A 105 17.64 6.72 -12.75
C LYS A 105 16.42 5.83 -13.02
N GLU A 106 16.62 4.62 -13.51
CA GLU A 106 15.54 3.68 -13.83
C GLU A 106 14.90 3.11 -12.56
N LYS A 107 15.69 2.89 -11.49
CA LYS A 107 15.16 2.52 -10.16
C LYS A 107 14.22 3.60 -9.61
N ILE A 108 14.61 4.88 -9.70
CA ILE A 108 13.76 6.01 -9.30
C ILE A 108 12.47 6.04 -10.13
N GLU A 109 12.57 5.86 -11.45
CA GLU A 109 11.43 5.86 -12.36
C GLU A 109 10.48 4.66 -12.12
N ALA A 110 11.02 3.49 -11.78
CA ALA A 110 10.24 2.32 -11.41
C ALA A 110 9.38 2.58 -10.16
N ILE A 111 9.94 3.20 -9.11
CA ILE A 111 9.18 3.58 -7.92
C ILE A 111 8.06 4.56 -8.30
N ALA A 112 8.40 5.61 -9.05
CA ALA A 112 7.45 6.66 -9.41
C ALA A 112 6.26 6.11 -10.22
N ARG A 113 6.51 5.24 -11.19
CA ARG A 113 5.45 4.66 -12.04
C ARG A 113 4.69 3.56 -11.34
N GLU A 114 5.39 2.55 -10.82
CA GLU A 114 4.76 1.33 -10.33
C GLU A 114 4.04 1.55 -8.99
N VAL A 115 4.61 2.36 -8.11
CA VAL A 115 4.09 2.59 -6.75
C VAL A 115 3.25 3.85 -6.67
N TYR A 116 3.77 4.99 -7.15
CA TYR A 116 3.05 6.27 -7.02
C TYR A 116 2.03 6.51 -8.14
N GLY A 117 2.14 5.81 -9.27
CA GLY A 117 1.27 6.03 -10.42
C GLY A 117 1.59 7.32 -11.18
N ALA A 118 2.82 7.83 -11.08
CA ALA A 118 3.28 8.97 -11.86
C ALA A 118 3.51 8.58 -13.32
N ASP A 119 3.37 9.53 -14.25
CA ASP A 119 3.71 9.30 -15.67
C ASP A 119 5.22 9.10 -15.88
N GLY A 120 6.04 9.65 -14.99
CA GLY A 120 7.50 9.55 -15.05
C GLY A 120 8.18 10.50 -14.06
N VAL A 121 9.47 10.72 -14.28
CA VAL A 121 10.31 11.57 -13.43
C VAL A 121 11.07 12.57 -14.29
N GLU A 122 10.98 13.84 -13.93
CA GLU A 122 11.79 14.90 -14.53
C GLU A 122 13.05 15.14 -13.71
N TYR A 123 14.19 15.21 -14.39
CA TYR A 123 15.50 15.35 -13.75
C TYR A 123 16.14 16.68 -14.12
N ALA A 124 16.53 17.45 -13.11
CA ALA A 124 17.38 18.61 -13.31
C ALA A 124 18.78 18.17 -13.82
N PRO A 125 19.46 18.98 -14.65
CA PRO A 125 20.79 18.64 -15.17
C PRO A 125 21.84 18.35 -14.08
N SER A 126 21.74 18.98 -12.91
CA SER A 126 22.61 18.72 -11.76
C SER A 126 22.41 17.31 -11.19
N VAL A 127 21.16 16.84 -11.13
CA VAL A 127 20.82 15.51 -10.61
C VAL A 127 21.37 14.43 -11.54
N LEU A 128 21.26 14.59 -12.86
CA LEU A 128 21.81 13.62 -13.82
C LEU A 128 23.33 13.47 -13.67
N LYS A 129 24.05 14.57 -13.41
CA LYS A 129 25.50 14.53 -13.15
C LYS A 129 25.82 13.79 -11.86
N GLU A 130 25.04 13.99 -10.81
CA GLU A 130 25.25 13.32 -9.53
C GLU A 130 24.96 11.81 -9.61
N LEU A 131 23.88 11.41 -10.30
CA LEU A 131 23.56 10.00 -10.53
C LEU A 131 24.69 9.28 -11.27
N ALA A 132 25.20 9.88 -12.36
CA ALA A 132 26.31 9.31 -13.12
C ALA A 132 27.59 9.19 -12.27
N LYS A 133 27.84 10.15 -11.37
CA LYS A 133 28.98 10.11 -10.45
C LYS A 133 28.83 9.00 -9.41
N LEU A 134 27.64 8.82 -8.84
CA LEU A 134 27.35 7.74 -7.89
C LEU A 134 27.56 6.36 -8.53
N GLU A 135 27.07 6.17 -9.76
CA GLU A 135 27.30 4.94 -10.52
C GLU A 135 28.79 4.70 -10.78
N ALA A 136 29.54 5.73 -11.18
CA ALA A 136 30.99 5.65 -11.39
C ALA A 136 31.76 5.32 -10.10
N TYR A 137 31.22 5.66 -8.93
CA TYR A 137 31.80 5.32 -7.62
C TYR A 137 31.41 3.92 -7.12
N GLY A 138 30.65 3.16 -7.91
CA GLY A 138 30.23 1.81 -7.56
C GLY A 138 28.98 1.75 -6.67
N PHE A 139 28.26 2.86 -6.51
CA PHE A 139 26.99 2.90 -5.77
C PHE A 139 25.78 2.56 -6.65
N GLY A 140 25.97 2.26 -7.94
CA GLY A 140 24.89 1.98 -8.87
C GLY A 140 24.01 0.79 -8.46
N SER A 141 24.58 -0.19 -7.75
CA SER A 141 23.85 -1.37 -7.28
C SER A 141 23.00 -1.14 -6.03
N TYR A 142 23.09 0.03 -5.40
CA TYR A 142 22.40 0.29 -4.14
C TYR A 142 20.90 0.54 -4.40
N PRO A 143 20.04 0.28 -3.40
CA PRO A 143 18.63 0.66 -3.47
C PRO A 143 18.45 2.18 -3.40
N VAL A 144 17.31 2.65 -3.90
CA VAL A 144 16.91 4.07 -3.90
C VAL A 144 15.94 4.32 -2.74
N CYS A 145 16.11 5.47 -2.06
CA CYS A 145 15.25 5.96 -0.99
C CYS A 145 14.70 7.35 -1.34
#